data_AF-A0A392RCP2-F1
#
_entry.id   AF-A0A392RCP2-F1
#
_cell.length_a   1.000
_cell.length_b   1.000
_cell.length_c   1.000
_cell.angle_alpha   90.00
_cell.angle_beta   90.00
_cell.angle_gamma   90.00
#
_symmetry.space_group_name_H-M   'P 1'
#
loop_
_entity.id
_entity.type
_entity.pdbx_description
1 polymer ?
#
loop_
_entity_poly.entity_id
_entity_poly.type
_entity_poly.pdbx_seq_one_letter_code
_entity_poly.pdbx_strand_id
1 'polypeptide(L)'
;MLKTGSLHLIVLVYVDDIIITGSSLPQIQQLISKLNAEFALKQLGALDYFLGIEVFHLANGALLLSQAKYIRDLLSKANMDTAHGMPTPMVSSLKLSKVG
;
A
#
# COMPACT_ATOMS: atom_id res chain seq x y z
N MET A 1 28.27 -23.99 -16.19
CA MET A 1 27.55 -24.22 -14.92
C MET A 1 26.50 -23.13 -14.79
N LEU A 2 25.23 -23.49 -14.83
CA LEU A 2 24.11 -22.54 -14.78
C LEU A 2 24.14 -21.83 -13.41
N LYS A 3 24.40 -20.51 -13.40
CA LYS A 3 24.15 -19.69 -12.21
C LYS A 3 22.66 -19.83 -11.92
N THR A 4 22.31 -20.64 -10.93
CA THR A 4 20.96 -20.62 -10.36
C THR A 4 20.85 -19.25 -9.70
N GLY A 5 20.31 -18.29 -10.43
CA GLY A 5 20.00 -16.97 -9.89
C GLY A 5 19.13 -17.19 -8.67
N SER A 6 19.52 -16.61 -7.54
CA SER A 6 18.85 -16.74 -6.26
C SER A 6 17.36 -16.46 -6.45
N LEU A 7 16.55 -17.51 -6.32
CA LEU A 7 15.10 -17.42 -6.43
C LEU A 7 14.58 -16.79 -5.14
N HIS A 8 14.00 -15.59 -5.26
CA HIS A 8 13.51 -14.82 -4.11
C HIS A 8 11.98 -14.79 -4.13
N LEU A 9 11.38 -15.25 -3.05
CA LEU A 9 9.96 -15.12 -2.75
C LEU A 9 9.82 -14.23 -1.52
N ILE A 10 8.92 -13.26 -1.60
CA ILE A 10 8.62 -12.32 -0.54
C ILE A 10 7.12 -12.42 -0.28
N VAL A 11 6.78 -12.68 0.97
CA VAL A 11 5.40 -12.66 1.45
C VAL A 11 5.29 -11.53 2.45
N LEU A 12 4.36 -10.63 2.20
CA LEU A 12 3.98 -9.55 3.10
C LEU A 12 2.60 -9.89 3.67
N VAL A 13 2.51 -9.99 4.99
CA VAL A 13 1.28 -10.31 5.72
C VAL A 13 0.87 -9.08 6.52
N TYR A 14 -0.36 -8.60 6.31
CA TYR A 14 -0.96 -7.54 7.09
C TYR A 14 -2.37 -7.93 7.51
N VAL A 15 -2.55 -8.27 8.79
CA VAL A 15 -3.83 -8.74 9.36
C VAL A 15 -4.45 -9.82 8.46
N ASP A 16 -5.54 -9.51 7.76
CA ASP A 16 -6.30 -10.44 6.90
C ASP A 16 -5.80 -10.46 5.44
N ASP A 17 -4.94 -9.51 5.04
CA ASP A 17 -4.45 -9.35 3.67
C ASP A 17 -3.03 -9.91 3.51
N ILE A 18 -2.82 -10.70 2.45
CA ILE A 18 -1.51 -11.28 2.10
C ILE A 18 -1.12 -10.84 0.69
N ILE A 19 0.08 -10.26 0.56
CA ILE A 19 0.72 -9.98 -0.73
C ILE A 19 1.88 -10.94 -0.93
N ILE A 20 1.95 -11.52 -2.12
CA ILE A 20 3.02 -12.43 -2.52
C ILE A 20 3.69 -11.86 -3.78
N THR A 21 5.01 -11.73 -3.74
CA THR A 21 5.83 -11.34 -4.88
C THR A 21 7.10 -12.17 -4.94
N GLY A 22 7.80 -12.16 -6.07
CA GLY A 22 9.02 -12.93 -6.23
C GLY A 22 9.62 -12.86 -7.62
N SER A 23 10.78 -13.48 -7.77
CA SER A 23 11.56 -13.48 -9.02
C SER A 23 11.04 -14.47 -10.07
N SER A 24 10.10 -15.35 -9.73
CA SER A 24 9.62 -16.44 -10.60
C SER A 24 8.11 -16.65 -10.44
N LEU A 25 7.35 -16.34 -11.49
CA LEU A 25 5.90 -16.48 -11.51
C LEU A 25 5.42 -17.92 -11.24
N PRO A 26 6.03 -18.99 -11.81
CA PRO A 26 5.64 -20.36 -11.50
C PRO A 26 5.73 -20.69 -10.01
N GLN A 27 6.73 -20.16 -9.31
CA GLN A 27 6.93 -20.41 -7.88
C GLN A 27 5.97 -19.61 -7.02
N ILE A 28 5.66 -18.36 -7.43
CA ILE A 28 4.60 -17.57 -6.81
C ILE A 28 3.27 -18.33 -6.90
N GLN A 29 2.93 -18.87 -8.07
CA GLN A 29 1.70 -19.66 -8.23
C GLN A 29 1.71 -20.95 -7.41
N GLN A 30 2.84 -21.66 -7.35
CA GLN A 30 2.96 -22.84 -6.50
C GLN A 30 2.75 -22.50 -5.01
N LEU A 31 3.28 -21.38 -4.54
CA LEU A 31 3.10 -20.92 -3.16
C LEU A 31 1.65 -20.52 -2.89
N ILE A 32 1.02 -19.78 -3.81
CA ILE A 32 -0.41 -19.42 -3.74
C ILE A 32 -1.26 -20.68 -3.63
N SER A 33 -1.03 -21.68 -4.48
CA SER A 33 -1.81 -22.94 -4.45
C SER A 33 -1.65 -23.70 -3.14
N LYS A 34 -0.44 -23.72 -2.55
CA LYS A 34 -0.21 -24.35 -1.25
C LYS A 34 -0.92 -23.59 -0.13
N LEU A 35 -0.83 -22.26 -0.13
CA LEU A 35 -1.51 -21.43 0.86
C LEU A 35 -3.03 -21.55 0.76
N ASN A 36 -3.58 -21.64 -0.45
CA ASN A 36 -5.02 -21.79 -0.66
C ASN A 36 -5.54 -23.19 -0.28
N ALA A 37 -4.65 -24.20 -0.23
CA ALA A 37 -5.00 -25.53 0.26
C ALA A 37 -5.11 -25.58 1.79
N GLU A 38 -4.26 -24.84 2.50
CA GLU A 38 -4.22 -24.81 3.96
C GLU A 38 -5.15 -23.73 4.55
N PHE A 39 -5.31 -22.61 3.85
CA PHE A 39 -6.11 -21.46 4.25
C PHE A 39 -7.12 -21.12 3.16
N ALA A 40 -8.37 -20.84 3.52
CA ALA A 40 -9.38 -20.37 2.56
C ALA A 40 -9.08 -18.94 2.10
N LEU A 41 -8.10 -18.78 1.20
CA LEU A 41 -7.67 -17.49 0.68
C LEU A 41 -8.44 -17.16 -0.60
N LYS A 42 -9.01 -15.96 -0.65
CA LYS A 42 -9.59 -15.44 -1.88
C LYS A 42 -8.48 -14.83 -2.74
N GLN A 43 -8.24 -15.42 -3.91
CA GLN A 43 -7.29 -14.85 -4.87
C GLN A 43 -7.89 -13.58 -5.48
N LEU A 44 -7.30 -12.43 -5.17
CA LEU A 44 -7.73 -11.11 -5.66
C LEU A 44 -7.13 -10.75 -7.03
N GLY A 45 -6.12 -11.49 -7.49
CA GLY A 45 -5.45 -11.26 -8.77
C GLY A 45 -4.23 -10.36 -8.64
N ALA A 46 -4.06 -9.43 -9.58
CA ALA A 46 -2.98 -8.46 -9.52
C ALA A 46 -3.21 -7.48 -8.36
N LEU A 47 -2.12 -6.97 -7.80
CA LEU A 47 -2.19 -5.96 -6.75
C LEU A 47 -2.65 -4.64 -7.36
N ASP A 48 -3.93 -4.31 -7.21
CA ASP A 48 -4.53 -3.05 -7.67
C ASP A 48 -4.87 -2.10 -6.50
N TYR A 49 -5.11 -2.65 -5.30
CA TYR A 49 -5.41 -1.88 -4.10
C TYR A 49 -4.91 -2.59 -2.84
N PHE A 50 -4.20 -1.89 -1.96
CA PHE A 50 -3.78 -2.43 -0.67
C PHE A 50 -3.61 -1.34 0.38
N LEU A 51 -4.22 -1.50 1.56
CA LEU A 51 -4.10 -0.56 2.69
C LEU A 51 -4.47 0.90 2.38
N GLY A 52 -5.34 1.13 1.40
CA GLY A 52 -5.64 2.50 0.95
C GLY A 52 -4.80 2.97 -0.24
N ILE A 53 -3.85 2.16 -0.69
CA ILE A 53 -2.93 2.45 -1.79
C ILE A 53 -3.45 1.86 -3.11
N GLU A 54 -3.88 2.76 -3.97
CA GLU A 54 -3.88 2.79 -5.43
C GLU A 54 -2.65 2.16 -6.08
N VAL A 55 -2.68 0.96 -6.67
CA VAL A 55 -1.54 0.46 -7.46
C VAL A 55 -1.89 0.43 -8.94
N PHE A 56 -1.17 1.20 -9.74
CA PHE A 56 -1.32 1.24 -11.19
C PHE A 56 -0.08 0.65 -11.87
N HIS A 57 -0.29 -0.37 -12.68
CA HIS A 57 0.75 -1.01 -13.49
C HIS A 57 0.89 -0.25 -14.82
N LEU A 58 2.01 0.44 -15.00
CA LEU A 58 2.28 1.19 -16.21
C LEU A 58 2.88 0.28 -17.30
N ALA A 59 2.63 0.60 -18.57
CA ALA A 59 3.08 -0.21 -19.72
C ALA A 59 4.62 -0.34 -19.82
N ASN A 60 5.37 0.55 -19.19
CA ASN A 60 6.83 0.50 -19.09
C ASN A 60 7.33 -0.40 -17.94
N GLY A 61 6.43 -1.09 -17.23
CA GLY A 61 6.75 -1.93 -16.08
C GLY A 61 6.95 -1.16 -14.77
N ALA A 62 6.75 0.16 -14.75
CA ALA A 62 6.77 0.94 -13.52
C ALA A 62 5.45 0.78 -12.75
N LEU A 63 5.54 0.87 -11.43
CA LEU A 63 4.38 0.93 -10.54
C LEU A 63 4.14 2.38 -10.14
N LEU A 64 2.94 2.88 -10.39
CA LEU A 64 2.49 4.15 -9.86
C LEU A 64 1.60 3.89 -8.63
N LEU A 65 2.00 4.43 -7.50
CA LEU A 65 1.27 4.31 -6.24
C LEU A 65 0.50 5.60 -5.94
N SER A 66 -0.79 5.48 -5.62
CA SER A 66 -1.70 6.60 -5.32
C SER A 66 -2.45 6.32 -4.02
N GLN A 67 -2.68 7.34 -3.20
CA GLN A 67 -3.63 7.24 -2.08
C GLN A 67 -4.84 8.17 -2.29
N ALA A 68 -5.06 8.63 -3.52
CA ALA A 68 -6.08 9.64 -3.81
C ALA A 68 -7.48 9.17 -3.37
N LYS A 69 -7.82 7.90 -3.60
CA LYS A 69 -9.08 7.33 -3.10
C LYS A 69 -9.15 7.30 -1.58
N TYR A 70 -8.11 6.81 -0.90
CA TYR A 70 -8.09 6.77 0.56
C TYR A 70 -8.24 8.16 1.20
N ILE A 71 -7.53 9.17 0.66
CA ILE A 71 -7.63 10.55 1.13
C ILE A 71 -9.06 11.09 0.94
N ARG A 72 -9.68 10.85 -0.23
CA ARG A 72 -11.07 11.27 -0.48
C ARG A 72 -12.05 10.58 0.45
N ASP A 73 -11.90 9.28 0.66
CA ASP A 73 -12.75 8.50 1.56
C ASP A 73 -12.58 8.97 3.02
N LEU A 74 -11.36 9.32 3.43
CA LEU A 74 -11.06 9.88 4.75
C LEU A 74 -11.71 11.25 4.94
N LEU A 75 -11.57 12.15 3.96
CA LEU A 75 -12.21 13.47 3.99
C LEU A 75 -13.73 13.35 4.06
N SER A 76 -14.31 12.45 3.27
CA SER A 76 -15.75 12.18 3.31
C SER A 76 -16.19 11.65 4.68
N LYS A 77 -15.46 10.70 5.27
CA LYS A 77 -15.75 10.18 6.63
C LYS A 77 -15.64 11.25 7.71
N ALA A 78 -14.76 12.23 7.54
CA ALA A 78 -14.59 13.35 8.45
C ALA A 78 -15.59 14.49 8.19
N ASN A 79 -16.48 14.39 7.20
CA ASN A 79 -17.33 15.48 6.71
C ASN A 79 -16.51 16.73 6.34
N MET A 80 -15.32 16.51 5.77
CA MET A 80 -14.37 17.55 5.33
C MET A 80 -14.24 17.64 3.81
N ASP A 81 -15.11 16.96 3.07
CA ASP A 81 -15.21 17.00 1.61
C ASP A 81 -15.42 18.41 1.05
N THR A 82 -16.06 19.29 1.84
CA THR A 82 -16.35 20.70 1.51
C THR A 82 -15.70 21.69 2.49
N ALA A 83 -14.77 21.23 3.33
CA ALA A 83 -14.14 22.08 4.33
C ALA A 83 -13.41 23.26 3.66
N HIS A 84 -13.93 24.47 3.86
CA HIS A 84 -13.28 25.69 3.37
C HIS A 84 -11.93 25.87 4.06
N GLY A 85 -10.90 26.23 3.30
CA GLY A 85 -9.61 26.62 3.86
C GLY A 85 -9.78 27.82 4.77
N MET A 86 -9.76 27.58 6.08
CA MET A 86 -9.59 28.65 7.06
C MET A 86 -8.13 29.09 7.01
N PRO A 87 -7.81 30.39 6.89
CA PRO A 87 -6.49 30.87 7.26
C PRO A 87 -6.34 30.58 8.74
N THR A 88 -5.74 29.45 9.12
CA THR A 88 -5.35 29.17 10.49
C THR A 88 -4.52 30.36 10.96
N PRO A 89 -4.97 31.17 11.93
CA PRO A 89 -4.10 32.18 12.49
C PRO A 89 -3.20 31.41 13.44
N MET A 90 -2.09 30.89 12.93
CA MET A 90 -0.94 30.65 13.80
C MET A 90 -0.58 32.02 14.35
N VAL A 91 -0.94 32.27 15.61
CA VAL A 91 -0.64 33.52 16.29
C VAL A 91 0.88 33.68 16.23
N SER A 92 1.36 34.65 15.47
CA SER A 92 2.78 34.90 15.20
C SER A 92 3.56 35.43 16.42
N SER A 93 2.95 35.39 17.61
CA SER A 93 3.43 36.03 18.82
C SER A 93 3.74 35.08 19.98
N LEU A 94 3.96 33.78 19.72
CA LEU A 94 4.63 32.94 20.70
C LEU A 94 6.11 33.37 20.81
N LYS A 95 6.36 34.39 21.63
CA LYS A 95 7.71 34.76 22.05
C LYS A 95 8.27 33.60 22.87
N LEU A 96 9.21 32.87 22.27
CA LEU A 96 10.03 31.87 22.94
C LEU A 96 10.88 32.58 24.01
N SER A 97 10.45 32.61 25.27
CA SER A 97 11.33 33.00 26.36
C SER A 97 12.08 31.77 26.85
N LYS A 98 13.41 31.86 26.83
CA LYS A 98 14.29 30.91 27.50
C LYS A 98 14.12 31.13 29.00
N VAL A 99 13.41 30.23 29.68
CA VAL A 99 13.56 30.09 31.13
C VAL A 99 14.93 29.46 31.34
N GLY A 100 15.85 30.27 31.86
CA GLY A 100 17.13 29.83 32.41
C GLY A 100 16.96 29.43 33.87
#